data_AF-A0A2E2CXM4-F1
#
_entry.id   AF-A0A2E2CXM4-F1
#
_cell.length_a   1.000
_cell.length_b   1.000
_cell.length_c   1.000
_cell.angle_alpha   90.00
_cell.angle_beta   90.00
_cell.angle_gamma   90.00
#
_symmetry.space_group_name_H-M   'P 1'
#
loop_
_entity.id
_entity.type
_entity.pdbx_description
1 polymer ?
#
loop_
_entity_poly.entity_id
_entity_poly.type
_entity_poly.pdbx_seq_one_letter_code
_entity_poly.pdbx_strand_id
1 'polypeptide(L)'
;MRLSLFSNALVAVLVGFGGSVAIVLAGVQAVGATPAQSASWISALCLAMFVTSTTLSVLHRMPIVTAWSTPGAALIAATAIGGVPTYSIEV
;
A
#
# COMPACT_ATOMS: atom_id res chain seq x y z
N MET A 1 1.00 -3.42 32.28
CA MET A 1 1.35 -3.34 30.83
C MET A 1 0.17 -2.66 30.14
N ARG A 2 0.36 -1.47 29.57
CA ARG A 2 -0.73 -0.55 29.18
C ARG A 2 -1.50 -1.11 27.98
N LEU A 3 -2.64 -1.77 28.19
CA LEU A 3 -3.49 -2.30 27.10
C LEU A 3 -3.87 -1.23 26.06
N SER A 4 -3.90 0.05 26.45
CA SER A 4 -4.12 1.17 25.54
C SER A 4 -3.04 1.32 24.47
N LEU A 5 -1.79 0.90 24.73
CA LEU A 5 -0.74 0.94 23.71
C LEU A 5 -1.04 0.01 22.54
N PHE A 6 -1.67 -1.13 22.81
CA PHE A 6 -2.05 -2.08 21.76
C PHE A 6 -3.17 -1.53 20.90
N SER A 7 -4.22 -0.95 21.51
CA SER A 7 -5.32 -0.30 20.80
C SER A 7 -4.81 0.86 19.92
N ASN A 8 -3.98 1.74 20.47
CA ASN A 8 -3.42 2.87 19.72
C ASN A 8 -2.53 2.41 18.56
N ALA A 9 -1.71 1.36 18.74
CA ALA A 9 -0.90 0.81 17.67
C ALA A 9 -1.76 0.17 16.57
N LEU A 10 -2.81 -0.57 16.94
CA LEU A 10 -3.73 -1.17 15.99
C LEU A 10 -4.45 -0.11 15.16
N VAL A 11 -4.99 0.94 15.82
CA VAL A 11 -5.67 2.05 15.13
C VAL A 11 -4.71 2.79 14.20
N ALA A 12 -3.47 3.07 14.64
CA ALA A 12 -2.46 3.73 13.80
C ALA A 12 -2.14 2.91 12.54
N VAL A 13 -2.00 1.59 12.68
CA VAL A 13 -1.77 0.68 11.55
C VAL A 13 -2.99 0.64 10.63
N LEU A 14 -4.20 0.47 11.17
CA LEU A 14 -5.43 0.39 10.37
C LEU A 14 -5.74 1.69 9.62
N VAL A 15 -5.59 2.84 10.27
CA VAL A 15 -5.84 4.16 9.65
C VAL A 15 -4.77 4.48 8.60
N GLY A 16 -3.49 4.22 8.91
CA GLY A 16 -2.39 4.44 7.98
C GLY A 16 -2.45 3.50 6.76
N PHE A 17 -2.79 2.23 7.00
CA PHE A 17 -2.94 1.22 5.95
C PHE A 17 -4.19 1.46 5.11
N GLY A 18 -5.34 1.75 5.73
CA GLY A 18 -6.60 1.97 5.04
C GLY A 18 -6.55 3.10 4.02
N GLY A 19 -5.95 4.25 4.40
CA GLY A 19 -5.78 5.38 3.48
C GLY A 19 -4.84 5.08 2.30
N SER A 20 -3.78 4.34 2.55
CA SER A 20 -2.76 4.01 1.55
C SER A 20 -3.23 2.91 0.57
N VAL A 21 -3.97 1.92 1.08
CA VAL A 21 -4.55 0.82 0.28
C VAL A 21 -5.66 1.31 -0.64
N ALA A 22 -6.40 2.35 -0.26
CA ALA A 22 -7.41 2.96 -1.13
C ALA A 22 -6.80 3.49 -2.45
N ILE A 23 -5.62 4.11 -2.39
CA ILE A 23 -4.88 4.59 -3.58
C ILE A 23 -4.42 3.41 -4.45
N VAL A 24 -3.91 2.35 -3.83
CA VAL A 24 -3.46 1.13 -4.55
C VAL A 24 -4.64 0.46 -5.25
N LEU A 25 -5.76 0.28 -4.55
CA LEU A 25 -6.99 -0.26 -5.12
C LEU A 25 -7.50 0.61 -6.27
N ALA A 26 -7.47 1.93 -6.14
CA ALA A 26 -7.84 2.83 -7.23
C ALA A 26 -6.95 2.64 -8.47
N GLY A 27 -5.63 2.45 -8.28
CA GLY A 27 -4.71 2.14 -9.39
C GLY A 27 -4.95 0.77 -10.02
N VAL A 28 -5.21 -0.26 -9.21
CA VAL A 28 -5.52 -1.62 -9.68
C VAL A 28 -6.87 -1.66 -10.43
N GLN A 29 -7.85 -0.87 -9.98
CA GLN A 29 -9.11 -0.68 -10.70
C GLN A 29 -8.95 0.12 -12.00
N ALA A 30 -8.06 1.11 -12.03
CA ALA A 30 -7.73 1.85 -13.26
C ALA A 30 -7.09 0.95 -14.34
N VAL A 31 -6.41 -0.12 -13.94
CA VAL A 31 -5.84 -1.14 -14.85
C VAL A 31 -6.88 -2.22 -15.23
N GLY A 32 -8.09 -2.19 -14.68
CA GLY A 32 -9.16 -3.14 -15.00
C GLY A 32 -8.99 -4.53 -14.36
N ALA A 33 -8.24 -4.65 -13.27
CA ALA A 33 -7.96 -5.94 -12.66
C ALA A 33 -9.20 -6.52 -11.93
N THR A 34 -9.35 -7.84 -12.00
CA THR A 34 -10.46 -8.56 -11.35
C THR A 34 -10.36 -8.52 -9.81
N PRO A 35 -11.47 -8.70 -9.07
CA PRO A 35 -11.46 -8.66 -7.60
C PRO A 35 -10.48 -9.65 -6.94
N ALA A 36 -10.28 -10.81 -7.57
CA ALA A 36 -9.31 -11.81 -7.11
C ALA A 36 -7.87 -11.27 -7.20
N GLN A 37 -7.56 -10.50 -8.24
CA GLN A 37 -6.23 -9.94 -8.46
C GLN A 37 -5.92 -8.81 -7.47
N SER A 38 -6.92 -7.99 -7.12
CA SER A 38 -6.81 -6.97 -6.08
C SER A 38 -6.47 -7.57 -4.70
N ALA A 39 -7.08 -8.71 -4.36
CA ALA A 39 -6.76 -9.42 -3.12
C ALA A 39 -5.30 -9.92 -3.10
N SER A 40 -4.82 -10.48 -4.22
CA SER A 40 -3.43 -10.90 -4.35
C SER A 40 -2.44 -9.74 -4.21
N TRP A 41 -2.73 -8.57 -4.80
CA TRP A 41 -1.87 -7.39 -4.69
C TRP A 41 -1.76 -6.88 -3.25
N ILE A 42 -2.88 -6.81 -2.53
CA ILE A 42 -2.89 -6.39 -1.13
C ILE A 42 -2.15 -7.42 -0.25
N SER A 43 -2.35 -8.72 -0.50
CA SER A 43 -1.66 -9.77 0.24
C SER A 43 -0.14 -9.71 0.05
N ALA A 44 0.33 -9.46 -1.18
CA ALA A 44 1.74 -9.30 -1.49
C ALA A 44 2.34 -8.06 -0.81
N LEU A 45 1.60 -6.94 -0.75
CA LEU A 45 2.02 -5.73 -0.04
C LEU A 45 2.15 -5.94 1.48
N CYS A 46 1.19 -6.62 2.08
CA CYS A 46 1.27 -6.98 3.51
C CYS A 46 2.48 -7.86 3.79
N LEU A 47 2.72 -8.88 2.95
CA LEU A 47 3.86 -9.78 3.11
C LEU A 47 5.19 -9.03 2.96
N ALA A 48 5.28 -8.15 1.95
CA ALA A 48 6.46 -7.32 1.75
C ALA A 48 6.73 -6.42 2.96
N MET A 49 5.72 -5.71 3.48
CA MET A 49 5.89 -4.85 4.65
C MET A 49 6.28 -5.62 5.91
N PHE A 50 5.72 -6.82 6.13
CA PHE A 50 6.13 -7.69 7.21
C PHE A 50 7.61 -8.08 7.08
N VAL A 51 8.01 -8.57 5.90
CA VAL A 51 9.38 -9.01 5.64
C VAL A 51 10.38 -7.85 5.82
N THR A 52 10.11 -6.68 5.25
CA THR A 52 11.08 -5.56 5.31
C THR A 52 11.21 -5.00 6.72
N SER A 53 10.10 -4.86 7.45
CA SER A 53 10.11 -4.39 8.84
C SER A 53 10.81 -5.39 9.76
N THR A 54 10.52 -6.69 9.63
CA THR A 54 11.20 -7.74 10.40
C THR A 54 12.69 -7.82 10.07
N THR A 55 13.06 -7.76 8.79
CA THR A 55 14.47 -7.87 8.36
C THR A 55 15.30 -6.69 8.88
N LEU A 56 14.81 -5.46 8.73
CA LEU A 56 15.50 -4.28 9.25
C LEU A 56 15.58 -4.27 10.78
N SER A 57 14.50 -4.69 11.46
CA SER A 57 14.49 -4.74 12.91
C SER A 57 15.45 -5.80 13.48
N VAL A 58 15.56 -6.97 12.83
CA VAL A 58 16.49 -8.03 13.22
C VAL A 58 17.94 -7.64 12.94
N LEU A 59 18.23 -7.06 11.76
CA LEU A 59 19.59 -6.65 11.38
C LEU A 59 20.12 -5.50 12.26
N HIS A 60 19.29 -4.50 12.55
CA HIS A 60 19.71 -3.33 13.33
C HIS A 60 19.48 -3.46 14.84
N ARG A 61 18.85 -4.54 15.32
CA ARG A 61 18.46 -4.76 16.73
C ARG A 61 17.75 -3.56 17.36
N MET A 62 17.02 -2.80 16.54
CA MET A 62 16.25 -1.62 16.93
C MET A 62 14.85 -1.74 16.31
N PRO A 63 13.81 -1.17 16.94
CA PRO A 63 12.47 -1.15 16.37
C PRO A 63 12.44 -0.16 15.19
N ILE A 64 12.70 -0.65 13.98
CA ILE A 64 12.69 0.13 12.73
C ILE A 64 11.40 -0.19 11.97
N VAL A 65 10.65 0.86 11.62
CA VAL A 65 9.50 0.77 10.73
C VAL A 65 9.89 1.34 9.38
N THR A 66 9.71 0.57 8.31
CA THR A 66 9.93 1.07 6.94
C THR A 66 8.95 2.19 6.62
N ALA A 67 9.48 3.40 6.42
CA ALA A 67 8.71 4.51 5.87
C ALA A 67 8.42 4.24 4.39
N TRP A 68 7.15 4.05 4.07
CA TRP A 68 6.65 3.98 2.70
C TRP A 68 6.35 5.42 2.22
N SER A 69 6.43 5.67 0.91
CA SER A 69 6.11 6.97 0.32
C SER A 69 4.70 6.97 -0.26
N THR A 70 3.71 7.40 0.52
CA THR A 70 2.33 7.64 0.06
C THR A 70 2.26 8.61 -1.13
N PRO A 71 3.04 9.71 -1.20
CA PRO A 71 3.11 10.52 -2.42
C PRO A 71 3.71 9.76 -3.61
N GLY A 72 4.60 8.78 -3.39
CA GLY A 72 5.11 7.90 -4.44
C GLY A 72 4.03 6.97 -5.02
N ALA A 73 3.18 6.38 -4.17
CA ALA A 73 2.05 5.58 -4.63
C ALA A 73 1.01 6.42 -5.38
N ALA A 74 0.74 7.65 -4.92
CA ALA A 74 -0.13 8.60 -5.61
C ALA A 74 0.46 9.03 -6.96
N LEU A 75 1.77 9.25 -7.05
CA LEU A 75 2.45 9.55 -8.31
C LEU A 75 2.35 8.38 -9.30
N ILE A 76 2.65 7.15 -8.87
CA ILE A 76 2.54 5.95 -9.71
C ILE A 76 1.09 5.75 -10.18
N ALA A 77 0.09 5.93 -9.30
CA ALA A 77 -1.31 5.86 -9.68
C ALA A 77 -1.67 6.96 -10.69
N ALA A 78 -1.22 8.20 -10.45
CA ALA A 78 -1.46 9.33 -11.35
C ALA A 78 -0.77 9.15 -12.71
N THR A 79 0.44 8.59 -12.78
CA THR A 79 1.17 8.36 -14.03
C THR A 79 0.72 7.10 -14.75
N ALA A 80 0.27 6.07 -14.04
CA ALA A 80 -0.40 4.91 -14.65
C ALA A 80 -1.67 5.32 -15.41
N ILE A 81 -2.36 6.37 -14.94
CA ILE A 81 -3.56 6.93 -15.58
C ILE A 81 -3.16 8.02 -16.60
N GLY A 82 -2.12 8.81 -16.34
CA GLY A 82 -1.67 9.94 -17.17
C GLY A 82 -0.73 9.58 -18.32
N GLY A 83 -0.27 8.34 -18.42
CA GLY A 83 0.60 7.84 -19.49
C GLY A 83 -0.12 7.18 -20.67
N VAL A 84 -1.43 6.94 -20.56
CA VAL A 84 -2.28 6.50 -21.67
C VAL A 84 -2.98 7.73 -22.23
N PRO A 85 -2.57 8.29 -23.37
CA PRO A 85 -3.46 9.16 -24.10
C PRO A 85 -4.67 8.33 -24.49
N THR A 86 -5.81 8.56 -23.83
CA THR A 86 -7.14 8.23 -24.35
C THR A 86 -7.36 9.09 -25.58
N TYR A 87 -6.61 8.84 -26.66
CA TYR A 87 -7.06 9.25 -27.97
C TYR A 87 -8.18 8.27 -28.32
N SER A 88 -9.37 8.82 -28.38
CA SER A 88 -10.50 8.40 -29.18
C SER A 88 -10.17 7.30 -30.20
N ILE A 89 -10.54 6.05 -29.91
CA ILE A 89 -10.93 5.12 -30.97
C ILE A 89 -12.43 5.32 -31.14
N GLU A 90 -12.81 6.38 -31.84
CA GLU A 90 -14.05 6.39 -32.61
C GLU A 90 -13.80 5.51 -33.84
N VAL A 91 -14.43 4.33 -33.87
CA VAL A 91 -14.70 3.54 -35.08
C VAL A 91 -16.17 3.17 -35.05
#